data_AF-A0AAE0QUU0-F1
#
_entry.id   AF-A0AAE0QUU0-F1
#
_cell.length_a   1.000
_cell.length_b   1.000
_cell.length_c   1.000
_cell.angle_alpha   90.00
_cell.angle_beta   90.00
_cell.angle_gamma   90.00
#
_symmetry.space_group_name_H-M   'P 1'
#
loop_
_entity.id
_entity.type
_entity.pdbx_description
1 polymer ?
#
loop_
_entity_poly.entity_id
_entity_poly.type
_entity_poly.pdbx_seq_one_letter_code
_entity_poly.pdbx_strand_id
1 'polypeptide(L)'
;MRLLDSAGTVTLDMSIRPPYTLLALLNSFSLSFNSCPPTHKEGNVLDLVFTHPSPATDMTVTPLHISDHHLVSFTITLPVLPKRNSQHLSLTRRNLHSISPSSVASCTLSSLPDHESFSSLPLDSATDTLLSSLSSTMDLLYPLSTICKKNSSTAPWLSDVLRNNRRELRSEARKWKKSKLDTDLISYRTLLSLDVTSAKISFYKEKLETSAQDPRKLHNIFSSLLNPPAPPFPSSLTTEDFATFYTEKIERICQTFTSLPTSPTSHSQHSATPTLTQLSTVASEEVLQITRSCNPTTCPLDPIPSAMLQTISSDLLPFITTVINGSLTSGHVPTAFKKARVIPILKKPALDPSDISNYRPVSLLSFLSKILERIVCNQLSDYLMQNNLHDPNQSGFKAAHSTETALLAVTEKLHAARSAKLSSVLILLDLSTLRSLGICGTAWE
;
A
#
# COMPACT_ATOMS: atom_id res chain seq x y z
N MET A 1 -10.68 -39.03 29.02
CA MET A 1 -10.53 -40.47 29.33
C MET A 1 -9.08 -40.67 29.77
N ARG A 2 -8.84 -40.93 31.07
CA ARG A 2 -7.49 -41.18 31.61
C ARG A 2 -7.19 -42.67 31.51
N LEU A 3 -5.98 -43.03 31.08
CA LEU A 3 -5.26 -44.21 31.56
C LEU A 3 -3.81 -43.78 31.80
N LEU A 4 -3.40 -43.78 33.05
CA LEU A 4 -2.01 -43.60 33.52
C LEU A 4 -1.50 -45.00 33.82
N ASP A 5 -0.34 -45.37 33.30
CA ASP A 5 0.40 -46.53 33.80
C ASP A 5 1.42 -46.11 34.87
N SER A 6 1.79 -47.06 35.74
CA SER A 6 2.45 -46.87 37.04
C SER A 6 3.89 -46.29 37.00
N ALA A 7 4.35 -45.77 35.86
CA ALA A 7 5.65 -45.15 35.69
C ALA A 7 5.59 -43.71 35.12
N GLY A 8 4.41 -43.14 34.88
CA GLY A 8 4.28 -41.71 34.57
C GLY A 8 4.72 -41.27 33.15
N THR A 9 4.91 -42.20 32.21
CA THR A 9 5.21 -41.90 30.81
C THR A 9 3.95 -41.91 29.95
N VAL A 10 3.65 -40.81 29.25
CA VAL A 10 2.57 -40.74 28.26
C VAL A 10 3.03 -41.41 26.96
N THR A 11 2.45 -42.56 26.63
CA THR A 11 2.56 -43.15 25.28
C THR A 11 1.20 -43.07 24.60
N LEU A 12 1.17 -42.46 23.41
CA LEU A 12 -0.01 -42.36 22.56
C LEU A 12 0.05 -43.48 21.52
N ASP A 13 -0.93 -44.38 21.56
CA ASP A 13 -1.19 -45.35 20.50
C ASP A 13 -1.52 -44.60 19.19
N MET A 14 -0.81 -44.96 18.12
CA MET A 14 -0.74 -44.28 16.83
C MET A 14 -1.68 -44.93 15.79
N SER A 15 -2.77 -45.55 16.24
CA SER A 15 -3.84 -45.99 15.36
C SER A 15 -5.10 -45.14 15.60
N ILE A 16 -5.61 -44.55 14.52
CA ILE A 16 -6.73 -43.57 14.44
C ILE A 16 -6.25 -42.10 14.41
N ARG A 17 -6.32 -41.48 13.21
CA ARG A 17 -6.06 -40.04 12.98
C ARG A 17 -6.83 -39.16 13.98
N PRO A 18 -6.18 -38.32 14.80
CA PRO A 18 -6.89 -37.33 15.59
C PRO A 18 -6.79 -35.92 14.96
N PRO A 19 -7.76 -35.03 15.26
CA PRO A 19 -7.71 -33.63 14.88
C PRO A 19 -6.56 -32.95 15.62
N TYR A 20 -5.93 -31.95 15.00
CA TYR A 20 -4.85 -31.11 15.52
C TYR A 20 -4.77 -31.10 17.07
N THR A 21 -3.85 -31.89 17.62
CA THR A 21 -3.63 -31.94 19.07
C THR A 21 -3.27 -30.55 19.58
N LEU A 22 -3.82 -30.13 20.72
CA LEU A 22 -3.53 -28.84 21.39
C LEU A 22 -2.02 -28.53 21.41
N LEU A 23 -1.18 -29.55 21.60
CA LEU A 23 0.27 -29.46 21.59
C LEU A 23 0.86 -29.02 20.24
N ALA A 24 0.30 -29.49 19.13
CA ALA A 24 0.72 -29.07 17.79
C ALA A 24 0.36 -27.60 17.53
N LEU A 25 -0.78 -27.14 18.03
CA LEU A 25 -1.20 -25.75 17.95
C LEU A 25 -0.30 -24.85 18.81
N LEU A 26 -0.01 -25.24 20.05
CA LEU A 26 0.90 -24.49 20.94
C LEU A 26 2.33 -24.42 20.38
N ASN A 27 2.82 -25.51 19.81
CA ASN A 27 4.13 -25.55 19.14
C ASN A 27 4.19 -24.64 17.90
N SER A 28 3.08 -24.49 17.16
CA SER A 28 3.04 -23.59 16.00
C SER A 28 3.22 -22.10 16.37
N PHE A 29 2.91 -21.75 17.62
CA PHE A 29 3.15 -20.41 18.19
C PHE A 29 4.42 -20.35 19.05
N SER A 30 5.27 -21.40 19.01
CA SER A 30 6.49 -21.53 19.82
C SER A 30 6.25 -21.40 21.34
N LEU A 31 5.05 -21.75 21.82
CA LEU A 31 4.71 -21.66 23.25
C LEU A 31 5.26 -22.88 24.00
N SER A 32 6.09 -22.65 25.01
CA SER A 32 6.59 -23.71 25.90
C SER A 32 5.70 -23.88 27.13
N PHE A 33 5.41 -25.12 27.49
CA PHE A 33 4.69 -25.44 28.73
C PHE A 33 5.64 -25.36 29.93
N ASN A 34 5.22 -24.66 30.99
CA ASN A 34 5.93 -24.62 32.26
C ASN A 34 5.20 -25.52 33.25
N SER A 35 5.88 -26.57 33.72
CA SER A 35 5.33 -27.54 34.66
C SER A 35 5.05 -26.89 36.02
N CYS A 36 3.79 -26.90 36.47
CA CYS A 36 3.35 -26.31 37.73
C CYS A 36 3.06 -27.40 38.78
N PRO A 37 3.32 -27.16 40.08
CA PRO A 37 2.76 -27.97 41.17
C PRO A 37 1.21 -28.01 41.14
N PRO A 38 0.56 -28.93 41.87
CA PRO A 38 -0.90 -29.02 41.95
C PRO A 38 -1.57 -27.68 42.24
N THR A 39 -2.40 -27.20 41.31
CA THR A 39 -3.06 -25.90 41.41
C THR A 39 -4.46 -25.99 42.03
N HIS A 40 -4.90 -27.18 42.44
CA HIS A 40 -6.20 -27.41 43.08
C HIS A 40 -6.05 -28.13 44.43
N LYS A 41 -6.96 -27.88 45.38
CA LYS A 41 -6.95 -28.49 46.72
C LYS A 41 -6.94 -30.03 46.72
N GLU A 42 -7.49 -30.65 45.68
CA GLU A 42 -7.51 -32.11 45.50
C GLU A 42 -6.22 -32.68 44.86
N GLY A 43 -5.17 -31.88 44.69
CA GLY A 43 -3.89 -32.34 44.16
C GLY A 43 -3.82 -32.42 42.63
N ASN A 44 -4.82 -31.87 41.91
CA ASN A 44 -4.82 -31.78 40.45
C ASN A 44 -4.15 -30.47 39.95
N VAL A 45 -3.57 -30.52 38.74
CA VAL A 45 -3.09 -29.34 38.00
C VAL A 45 -4.17 -28.97 36.98
N LEU A 46 -4.94 -27.92 37.27
CA LEU A 46 -6.00 -27.43 36.38
C LEU A 46 -5.57 -26.17 35.62
N ASP A 47 -4.62 -25.41 36.18
CA ASP A 47 -4.13 -24.16 35.63
C ASP A 47 -2.77 -24.39 34.95
N LEU A 48 -2.72 -24.19 33.63
CA LEU A 48 -1.53 -24.44 32.80
C LEU A 48 -0.86 -23.13 32.39
N VAL A 49 0.47 -23.05 32.53
CA VAL A 49 1.26 -21.85 32.19
C VAL A 49 2.06 -22.10 30.93
N PHE A 50 1.78 -21.35 29.87
CA PHE A 50 2.53 -21.39 28.60
C PHE A 50 3.22 -20.05 28.35
N THR A 51 4.49 -20.06 27.95
CA THR A 51 5.29 -18.84 27.75
C THR A 51 6.04 -18.83 26.41
N HIS A 52 6.25 -17.63 25.87
CA HIS A 52 7.13 -17.36 24.73
C HIS A 52 7.60 -15.89 24.81
N PRO A 53 8.88 -15.54 24.57
CA PRO A 53 10.04 -16.39 24.24
C PRO A 53 10.89 -16.82 25.45
N SER A 54 10.57 -16.32 26.65
CA SER A 54 11.32 -16.60 27.89
C SER A 54 10.55 -17.54 28.81
N PRO A 55 11.20 -18.57 29.40
CA PRO A 55 10.55 -19.46 30.36
C PRO A 55 10.17 -18.71 31.63
N ALA A 56 9.09 -19.16 32.29
CA ALA A 56 8.72 -18.65 33.61
C ALA A 56 9.69 -19.18 34.68
N THR A 57 10.11 -18.32 35.60
CA THR A 57 10.94 -18.66 36.76
C THR A 57 10.16 -18.40 38.06
N ASP A 58 10.64 -18.94 39.19
CA ASP A 58 10.05 -18.73 40.53
C ASP A 58 8.56 -19.07 40.64
N MET A 59 8.14 -20.16 40.00
CA MET A 59 6.75 -20.57 40.04
C MET A 59 6.36 -21.08 41.43
N THR A 60 5.43 -20.40 42.08
CA THR A 60 4.93 -20.69 43.41
C THR A 60 3.42 -20.87 43.37
N VAL A 61 2.94 -21.85 44.12
CA VAL A 61 1.51 -22.17 44.21
C VAL A 61 1.09 -21.97 45.66
N THR A 62 0.25 -20.97 45.90
CA THR A 62 -0.13 -20.54 47.26
C THR A 62 -1.60 -20.83 47.52
N PRO A 63 -1.95 -21.56 48.59
CA PRO A 63 -3.35 -21.84 48.92
C PRO A 63 -4.11 -20.57 49.23
N LEU A 64 -5.20 -20.34 48.51
CA LEU A 64 -6.17 -19.31 48.85
C LEU A 64 -7.23 -19.95 49.77
N HIS A 65 -7.38 -19.42 50.99
CA HIS A 65 -8.39 -19.93 51.93
C HIS A 65 -9.85 -19.71 51.46
N ILE A 66 -10.04 -18.96 50.37
CA ILE A 66 -11.33 -18.57 49.81
C ILE A 66 -11.69 -19.27 48.49
N SER A 67 -10.76 -20.03 47.89
CA SER A 67 -10.93 -20.68 46.58
C SER A 67 -10.44 -22.12 46.65
N ASP A 68 -11.03 -23.01 45.85
CA ASP A 68 -10.55 -24.38 45.61
C ASP A 68 -9.34 -24.44 44.66
N HIS A 69 -9.12 -23.37 43.89
CA HIS A 69 -7.87 -23.10 43.18
C HIS A 69 -6.83 -22.39 44.05
N HIS A 70 -5.58 -22.83 43.93
CA HIS A 70 -4.40 -22.17 44.48
C HIS A 70 -3.96 -21.01 43.58
N LEU A 71 -3.44 -19.94 44.16
CA LEU A 71 -2.85 -18.83 43.42
C LEU A 71 -1.49 -19.25 42.86
N VAL A 72 -1.41 -19.31 41.53
CA VAL A 72 -0.16 -19.53 40.80
C VAL A 72 0.52 -18.18 40.56
N SER A 73 1.73 -18.02 41.09
CA SER A 73 2.58 -16.84 40.88
C SER A 73 3.88 -17.26 40.23
N PHE A 74 4.36 -16.49 39.25
CA PHE A 74 5.62 -16.76 38.57
C PHE A 74 6.22 -15.45 38.06
N THR A 75 7.53 -15.47 37.82
CA THR A 75 8.30 -14.36 37.28
C THR A 75 8.61 -14.64 35.81
N ILE A 76 8.49 -13.64 34.94
CA ILE A 76 8.95 -13.72 33.55
C ILE A 76 9.89 -12.56 33.29
N THR A 77 11.07 -12.87 32.77
CA THR A 77 12.00 -11.86 32.26
C THR A 77 11.55 -11.46 30.87
N LEU A 78 10.99 -10.25 30.75
CA LEU A 78 10.67 -9.67 29.45
C LEU A 78 11.90 -8.91 28.93
N PRO A 79 12.32 -9.10 27.67
CA PRO A 79 13.35 -8.27 27.09
C PRO A 79 12.88 -6.82 27.17
N VAL A 80 13.72 -5.95 27.74
CA VAL A 80 13.45 -4.50 27.74
C VAL A 80 13.50 -4.06 26.29
N LEU A 81 12.33 -3.95 25.66
CA LEU A 81 12.22 -3.26 24.39
C LEU A 81 12.84 -1.88 24.61
N PRO A 82 13.86 -1.48 23.82
CA PRO A 82 14.42 -0.15 23.96
C PRO A 82 13.25 0.82 23.95
N LYS A 83 13.20 1.74 24.93
CA LYS A 83 12.20 2.81 24.92
C LYS A 83 12.24 3.34 23.50
N ARG A 84 11.13 3.19 22.77
CA ARG A 84 10.96 3.89 21.49
C ARG A 84 11.13 5.34 21.87
N ASN A 85 12.33 5.89 21.68
CA ASN A 85 12.51 7.32 21.61
C ASN A 85 11.45 7.72 20.59
N SER A 86 10.44 8.45 21.05
CA SER A 86 9.46 9.03 20.17
C SER A 86 10.27 9.99 19.32
N GLN A 87 10.85 9.48 18.23
CA GLN A 87 11.49 10.29 17.22
C GLN A 87 10.38 11.24 16.81
N HIS A 88 10.55 12.50 17.19
CA HIS A 88 9.71 13.56 16.71
C HIS A 88 9.92 13.55 15.21
N LEU A 89 8.97 12.97 14.47
CA LEU A 89 8.95 13.09 13.03
C LEU A 89 8.67 14.56 12.75
N SER A 90 9.72 15.30 12.40
CA SER A 90 9.61 16.61 11.78
C SER A 90 9.08 16.37 10.38
N LEU A 91 7.83 16.77 10.15
CA LEU A 91 7.23 16.71 8.83
C LEU A 91 7.20 18.12 8.26
N THR A 92 7.82 18.32 7.10
CA THR A 92 7.66 19.55 6.33
C THR A 92 6.38 19.44 5.50
N ARG A 93 5.50 20.43 5.60
CA ARG A 93 4.32 20.54 4.74
C ARG A 93 3.95 21.99 4.44
N ARG A 94 3.32 22.19 3.28
CA ARG A 94 2.63 23.45 2.95
C ARG A 94 1.26 23.48 3.63
N ASN A 95 0.81 24.66 4.08
CA ASN A 95 -0.55 24.82 4.58
C ASN A 95 -1.52 24.99 3.41
N LEU A 96 -2.05 23.87 2.91
CA LEU A 96 -2.94 23.84 1.75
C LEU A 96 -4.43 23.98 2.11
N HIS A 97 -4.79 24.22 3.38
CA HIS A 97 -6.20 24.28 3.80
C HIS A 97 -6.92 25.54 3.32
N SER A 98 -6.19 26.62 3.07
CA SER A 98 -6.72 27.91 2.62
C SER A 98 -6.16 28.30 1.25
N ILE A 99 -6.00 27.31 0.36
CA ILE A 99 -5.48 27.58 -0.98
C ILE A 99 -6.56 28.23 -1.86
N SER A 100 -6.26 29.37 -2.48
CA SER A 100 -7.14 30.04 -3.44
C SER A 100 -6.65 29.75 -4.86
N PRO A 101 -7.36 28.91 -5.64
CA PRO A 101 -6.93 28.54 -6.99
C PRO A 101 -6.73 29.77 -7.90
N SER A 102 -7.59 30.78 -7.78
CA SER A 102 -7.49 32.03 -8.54
C SER A 102 -6.21 32.82 -8.25
N SER A 103 -5.74 32.85 -7.00
CA SER A 103 -4.48 33.51 -6.64
C SER A 103 -3.27 32.76 -7.15
N VAL A 104 -3.32 31.42 -7.12
CA VAL A 104 -2.27 30.59 -7.72
C VAL A 104 -2.24 30.83 -9.22
N ALA A 105 -3.38 30.77 -9.91
CA ALA A 105 -3.48 31.02 -11.35
C ALA A 105 -2.94 32.40 -11.72
N SER A 106 -3.42 33.47 -11.09
CA SER A 106 -2.98 34.84 -11.42
C SER A 106 -1.50 35.06 -11.14
N CYS A 107 -0.98 34.54 -10.01
CA CYS A 107 0.44 34.64 -9.69
C CYS A 107 1.28 33.83 -10.69
N THR A 108 0.83 32.63 -11.08
CA THR A 108 1.53 31.82 -12.09
C THR A 108 1.58 32.49 -13.45
N LEU A 109 0.45 33.07 -13.91
CA LEU A 109 0.42 33.84 -15.15
C LEU A 109 1.35 35.05 -15.10
N SER A 110 1.39 35.77 -13.96
CA SER A 110 2.29 36.92 -13.80
C SER A 110 3.78 36.57 -13.81
N SER A 111 4.11 35.31 -13.51
CA SER A 111 5.49 34.80 -13.53
C SER A 111 5.88 34.18 -14.88
N LEU A 112 4.91 33.90 -15.76
CA LEU A 112 5.16 33.31 -17.07
C LEU A 112 5.44 34.41 -18.10
N PRO A 113 6.29 34.15 -19.11
CA PRO A 113 6.43 35.08 -20.23
C PRO A 113 5.15 35.10 -21.07
N ASP A 114 5.00 36.12 -21.90
CA ASP A 114 3.90 36.21 -22.86
C ASP A 114 3.86 34.96 -23.75
N HIS A 115 2.65 34.56 -24.18
CA HIS A 115 2.44 33.29 -24.88
C HIS A 115 3.27 33.16 -26.18
N GLU A 116 3.47 34.25 -26.92
CA GLU A 116 4.31 34.27 -28.11
C GLU A 116 5.78 33.98 -27.77
N SER A 117 6.30 34.67 -26.74
CA SER A 117 7.67 34.45 -26.24
C SER A 117 7.84 33.02 -25.73
N PHE A 118 6.86 32.51 -24.98
CA PHE A 118 6.86 31.14 -24.47
C PHE A 118 6.87 30.11 -25.61
N SER A 119 6.08 30.33 -26.65
CA SER A 119 5.95 29.41 -27.80
C SER A 119 7.21 29.36 -28.67
N SER A 120 8.05 30.39 -28.61
CA SER A 120 9.36 30.42 -29.27
C SER A 120 10.46 29.66 -28.52
N LEU A 121 10.23 29.30 -27.24
CA LEU A 121 11.22 28.61 -26.44
C LEU A 121 11.42 27.16 -26.93
N PRO A 122 12.65 26.62 -26.85
CA PRO A 122 12.88 25.19 -27.01
C PRO A 122 12.01 24.37 -26.04
N LEU A 123 11.56 23.20 -26.46
CA LEU A 123 10.59 22.38 -25.71
C LEU A 123 11.00 22.13 -24.25
N ASP A 124 12.26 21.75 -24.02
CA ASP A 124 12.79 21.52 -22.66
C ASP A 124 12.76 22.82 -21.83
N SER A 125 13.23 23.94 -22.39
CA SER A 125 13.23 25.25 -21.73
C SER A 125 11.82 25.76 -21.42
N ALA A 126 10.86 25.57 -22.35
CA ALA A 126 9.45 25.92 -22.15
C ALA A 126 8.84 25.10 -21.01
N THR A 127 9.13 23.80 -20.98
CA THR A 127 8.67 22.89 -19.93
C THR A 127 9.25 23.29 -18.57
N ASP A 128 10.55 23.54 -18.50
CA ASP A 128 11.22 23.94 -17.26
C ASP A 128 10.73 25.31 -16.76
N THR A 129 10.45 26.24 -17.66
CA THR A 129 9.87 27.55 -17.32
C THR A 129 8.49 27.36 -16.71
N LEU A 130 7.61 26.57 -17.33
CA LEU A 130 6.28 26.28 -16.80
C LEU A 130 6.35 25.65 -15.41
N LEU A 131 7.17 24.61 -15.24
CA LEU A 131 7.31 23.90 -13.97
C LEU A 131 7.94 24.79 -12.87
N SER A 132 8.91 25.63 -13.23
CA SER A 132 9.59 26.54 -12.29
C SER A 132 8.67 27.67 -11.84
N SER A 133 7.87 28.26 -12.74
CA SER A 133 6.85 29.25 -12.38
C SER A 133 5.81 28.65 -11.43
N LEU A 134 5.34 27.43 -11.71
CA LEU A 134 4.45 26.69 -10.82
C LEU A 134 5.06 26.43 -9.43
N SER A 135 6.35 26.06 -9.36
CA SER A 135 7.01 25.81 -8.07
C SER A 135 7.23 27.11 -7.29
N SER A 136 7.74 28.14 -7.97
CA SER A 136 8.04 29.46 -7.37
C SER A 136 6.79 30.10 -6.77
N THR A 137 5.66 30.02 -7.47
CA THR A 137 4.38 30.54 -6.96
C THR A 137 3.90 29.79 -5.72
N MET A 138 4.10 28.47 -5.64
CA MET A 138 3.80 27.71 -4.44
C MET A 138 4.71 28.06 -3.27
N ASP A 139 5.99 28.31 -3.52
CA ASP A 139 6.93 28.71 -2.49
C ASP A 139 6.64 30.13 -1.97
N LEU A 140 6.20 31.03 -2.85
CA LEU A 140 5.79 32.38 -2.51
C LEU A 140 4.48 32.42 -1.71
N LEU A 141 3.43 31.73 -2.17
CA LEU A 141 2.10 31.80 -1.57
C LEU A 141 1.94 30.86 -0.36
N TYR A 142 2.60 29.70 -0.39
CA TYR A 142 2.44 28.62 0.60
C TYR A 142 3.79 28.02 1.00
N PRO A 143 4.66 28.77 1.70
CA PRO A 143 5.99 28.29 2.08
C PRO A 143 5.93 27.02 2.94
N LEU A 144 6.98 26.21 2.86
CA LEU A 144 7.10 24.98 3.65
C LEU A 144 7.22 25.31 5.14
N SER A 145 6.38 24.68 5.94
CA SER A 145 6.39 24.77 7.40
C SER A 145 6.74 23.42 8.03
N THR A 146 7.60 23.44 9.05
CA THR A 146 7.99 22.23 9.79
C THR A 146 7.06 22.04 10.98
N ILE A 147 6.42 20.88 11.07
CA ILE A 147 5.56 20.51 12.19
C ILE A 147 6.12 19.28 12.90
N CYS A 148 6.21 19.35 14.22
CA CYS A 148 6.57 18.24 15.09
C CYS A 148 5.33 17.39 15.39
N LYS A 149 5.23 16.18 14.80
CA LYS A 149 4.10 15.28 15.08
C LYS A 149 4.48 14.30 16.20
N LYS A 150 3.67 14.27 17.27
CA LYS A 150 3.74 13.19 18.27
C LYS A 150 3.14 11.92 17.67
N ASN A 151 3.86 10.80 17.75
CA ASN A 151 3.32 9.48 17.42
C ASN A 151 2.29 9.05 18.47
N SER A 152 1.07 9.60 18.43
CA SER A 152 -0.05 9.02 19.15
C SER A 152 -0.72 7.99 18.26
N SER A 153 -0.82 6.74 18.72
CA SER A 153 -1.85 5.83 18.24
C SER A 153 -3.20 6.50 18.53
N THR A 154 -3.81 7.11 17.52
CA THR A 154 -5.15 7.65 17.64
C THR A 154 -6.08 6.45 17.69
N ALA A 155 -6.47 6.02 18.89
CA ALA A 155 -7.60 5.13 19.10
C ALA A 155 -8.87 5.93 18.73
N PRO A 156 -9.43 5.78 17.51
CA PRO A 156 -10.48 6.68 17.03
C PRO A 156 -11.79 6.48 17.78
N TRP A 157 -12.01 5.26 18.27
CA TRP A 157 -13.12 4.87 19.13
C TRP A 157 -13.03 5.45 20.56
N LEU A 158 -11.91 6.05 20.95
CA LEU A 158 -11.74 6.60 22.29
C LEU A 158 -12.39 7.99 22.36
N SER A 159 -13.66 8.02 22.78
CA SER A 159 -14.43 9.26 23.00
C SER A 159 -13.86 10.13 24.13
N ASP A 160 -14.21 11.41 24.14
CA ASP A 160 -13.80 12.33 25.22
C ASP A 160 -14.36 11.90 26.59
N VAL A 161 -15.55 11.29 26.61
CA VAL A 161 -16.14 10.68 27.80
C VAL A 161 -15.20 9.60 28.36
N LEU A 162 -14.73 8.67 27.52
CA LEU A 162 -13.79 7.64 27.95
C LEU A 162 -12.43 8.21 28.35
N ARG A 163 -11.96 9.28 27.69
CA ARG A 163 -10.71 9.97 28.09
C ARG A 163 -10.83 10.58 29.48
N ASN A 164 -11.97 11.19 29.80
CA ASN A 164 -12.25 11.76 31.11
C ASN A 164 -12.37 10.66 32.17
N ASN A 165 -13.13 9.60 31.91
CA ASN A 165 -13.26 8.49 32.85
C ASN A 165 -11.90 7.82 33.14
N ARG A 166 -11.02 7.66 32.13
CA ARG A 166 -9.64 7.17 32.35
C ARG A 166 -8.80 8.14 33.18
N ARG A 167 -9.04 9.45 33.08
CA ARG A 167 -8.36 10.48 33.87
C ARG A 167 -8.77 10.40 35.34
N GLU A 168 -10.07 10.25 35.59
CA GLU A 168 -10.66 10.09 36.92
C GLU A 168 -10.20 8.78 37.58
N LEU A 169 -10.28 7.66 36.86
CA LEU A 169 -9.78 6.36 37.33
C LEU A 169 -8.31 6.45 37.77
N ARG A 170 -7.46 7.12 36.98
CA ARG A 170 -6.05 7.36 37.34
C ARG A 170 -5.89 8.27 38.53
N SER A 171 -6.79 9.23 38.73
CA SER A 171 -6.80 10.12 39.89
C SER A 171 -7.12 9.35 41.16
N GLU A 172 -8.20 8.57 41.16
CA GLU A 172 -8.61 7.74 42.29
C GLU A 172 -7.58 6.63 42.58
N ALA A 173 -6.98 6.03 41.55
CA ALA A 173 -5.88 5.08 41.73
C ALA A 173 -4.67 5.71 42.45
N ARG A 174 -4.34 6.97 42.15
CA ARG A 174 -3.26 7.70 42.84
C ARG A 174 -3.65 8.06 44.27
N LYS A 175 -4.90 8.45 44.50
CA LYS A 175 -5.43 8.74 45.85
C LYS A 175 -5.36 7.50 46.72
N TRP A 176 -5.92 6.37 46.28
CA TRP A 176 -5.83 5.10 46.99
C TRP A 176 -4.39 4.65 47.24
N LYS A 177 -3.49 4.77 46.24
CA LYS A 177 -2.06 4.44 46.44
C LYS A 177 -1.39 5.28 47.52
N LYS A 178 -1.86 6.52 47.75
CA LYS A 178 -1.34 7.43 48.77
C LYS A 178 -1.99 7.18 50.14
N SER A 179 -3.30 7.00 50.18
CA SER A 179 -4.11 6.93 51.40
C SER A 179 -4.21 5.52 51.99
N LYS A 180 -4.20 4.48 51.14
CA LYS A 180 -4.45 3.07 51.46
C LYS A 180 -5.76 2.81 52.23
N LEU A 181 -6.72 3.72 52.18
CA LEU A 181 -8.03 3.56 52.80
C LEU A 181 -8.98 2.72 51.94
N ASP A 182 -9.87 1.97 52.60
CA ASP A 182 -10.84 1.08 51.95
C ASP A 182 -11.92 1.86 51.18
N THR A 183 -12.26 3.08 51.62
CA THR A 183 -13.18 3.98 50.91
C THR A 183 -12.66 4.39 49.53
N ASP A 184 -11.35 4.62 49.44
CA ASP A 184 -10.68 5.01 48.20
C ASP A 184 -10.49 3.80 47.27
N LEU A 185 -10.34 2.60 47.85
CA LEU A 185 -10.35 1.34 47.11
C LEU A 185 -11.73 1.07 46.48
N ILE A 186 -12.81 1.29 47.23
CA ILE A 186 -14.19 1.16 46.72
C ILE A 186 -14.42 2.15 45.58
N SER A 187 -14.04 3.42 45.76
CA SER A 187 -14.17 4.47 44.74
C SER A 187 -13.35 4.19 43.48
N TYR A 188 -12.17 3.59 43.63
CA TYR A 188 -11.37 3.12 42.50
C TYR A 188 -12.01 1.92 41.78
N ARG A 189 -12.55 0.95 42.54
CA ARG A 189 -13.18 -0.26 41.99
C ARG A 189 -14.49 0.04 41.25
N THR A 190 -15.30 0.98 41.73
CA THR A 190 -16.52 1.40 41.03
C THR A 190 -16.23 2.05 39.68
N LEU A 191 -15.10 2.75 39.54
CA LEU A 191 -14.66 3.33 38.28
C LEU A 191 -13.89 2.34 37.38
N LEU A 192 -13.55 1.15 37.87
CA LEU A 192 -12.80 0.15 37.11
C LEU A 192 -13.68 -0.54 36.04
N SER A 193 -15.01 -0.52 36.20
CA SER A 193 -16.00 -1.10 35.29
C SER A 193 -16.24 -0.27 34.03
N LEU A 194 -15.20 0.40 33.51
CA LEU A 194 -15.30 1.13 32.25
C LEU A 194 -15.42 0.13 31.11
N ASP A 195 -16.57 0.13 30.46
CA ASP A 195 -16.88 -0.74 29.34
C ASP A 195 -16.25 -0.20 28.05
N VAL A 196 -14.93 -0.33 27.97
CA VAL A 196 -14.12 -0.01 26.79
C VAL A 196 -14.55 -0.88 25.61
N THR A 197 -15.00 -2.11 25.89
CA THR A 197 -15.47 -3.08 24.91
C THR A 197 -16.75 -2.62 24.21
N SER A 198 -17.79 -2.22 24.95
CA SER A 198 -19.03 -1.74 24.33
C SER A 198 -18.81 -0.45 23.55
N ALA A 199 -18.04 0.50 24.07
CA ALA A 199 -17.76 1.73 23.35
C ALA A 199 -17.01 1.48 22.02
N LYS A 200 -16.07 0.53 22.00
CA LYS A 200 -15.39 0.11 20.78
C LYS A 200 -16.36 -0.56 19.79
N ILE A 201 -17.25 -1.44 20.27
CA ILE A 201 -18.27 -2.10 19.45
C ILE A 201 -19.21 -1.08 18.84
N SER A 202 -19.76 -0.17 19.65
CA SER A 202 -20.69 0.88 19.20
C SER A 202 -20.07 1.76 18.13
N PHE A 203 -18.82 2.20 18.32
CA PHE A 203 -18.11 3.03 17.33
C PHE A 203 -17.99 2.33 15.97
N TYR A 204 -17.54 1.06 15.94
CA TYR A 204 -17.38 0.36 14.67
C TYR A 204 -18.72 -0.03 14.05
N LYS A 205 -19.74 -0.31 14.87
CA LYS A 205 -21.11 -0.55 14.39
C LYS A 205 -21.67 0.68 13.67
N GLU A 206 -21.62 1.84 14.32
CA GLU A 206 -22.05 3.13 13.73
C GLU A 206 -21.26 3.45 12.45
N LYS A 207 -19.94 3.24 12.48
CA LYS A 207 -19.08 3.49 11.31
C LYS A 207 -19.42 2.59 10.13
N LEU A 208 -19.77 1.31 10.38
CA LEU A 208 -20.21 0.36 9.35
C LEU A 208 -21.60 0.74 8.81
N GLU A 209 -22.54 1.08 9.68
CA GLU A 209 -23.90 1.50 9.30
C GLU A 209 -23.88 2.77 8.44
N THR A 210 -23.10 3.78 8.85
CA THR A 210 -22.93 5.04 8.11
C THR A 210 -22.27 4.83 6.73
N SER A 211 -21.46 3.77 6.60
CA SER A 211 -20.73 3.46 5.36
C SER A 211 -21.41 2.38 4.52
N ALA A 212 -22.60 1.88 4.92
CA ALA A 212 -23.21 0.68 4.35
C ALA A 212 -23.48 0.76 2.83
N GLN A 213 -23.76 1.95 2.32
CA GLN A 213 -24.06 2.19 0.91
C GLN A 213 -22.82 2.33 0.01
N ASP A 214 -21.61 2.37 0.60
CA ASP A 214 -20.36 2.56 -0.14
C ASP A 214 -19.44 1.33 0.04
N PRO A 215 -19.46 0.39 -0.93
CA PRO A 215 -18.64 -0.82 -0.88
C PRO A 215 -17.15 -0.54 -0.71
N ARG A 216 -16.62 0.58 -1.24
CA ARG A 216 -15.20 0.93 -1.12
C ARG A 216 -14.87 1.33 0.32
N LYS A 217 -15.72 2.14 0.96
CA LYS A 217 -15.54 2.51 2.37
C LYS A 217 -15.64 1.29 3.28
N LEU A 218 -16.61 0.40 3.05
CA LEU A 218 -16.73 -0.85 3.79
C LEU A 218 -15.47 -1.69 3.65
N HIS A 219 -15.00 -1.92 2.42
CA HIS A 219 -13.77 -2.67 2.19
C HIS A 219 -12.56 -2.06 2.93
N ASN A 220 -12.42 -0.74 2.91
CA ASN A 220 -11.35 -0.04 3.64
C ASN A 220 -11.46 -0.20 5.17
N ILE A 221 -12.68 -0.22 5.73
CA ILE A 221 -12.90 -0.47 7.15
C ILE A 221 -12.50 -1.90 7.50
N PHE A 222 -12.98 -2.89 6.75
CA PHE A 222 -12.64 -4.29 6.97
C PHE A 222 -11.14 -4.55 6.79
N SER A 223 -10.53 -4.02 5.72
CA SER A 223 -9.11 -4.22 5.47
C SER A 223 -8.25 -3.61 6.57
N SER A 224 -8.62 -2.44 7.11
CA SER A 224 -7.93 -1.82 8.25
C SER A 224 -8.10 -2.59 9.57
N LEU A 225 -9.19 -3.34 9.73
CA LEU A 225 -9.45 -4.11 10.94
C LEU A 225 -8.81 -5.49 10.91
N LEU A 226 -8.84 -6.13 9.74
CA LEU A 226 -8.37 -7.51 9.56
C LEU A 226 -6.88 -7.59 9.25
N ASN A 227 -6.31 -6.58 8.60
CA ASN A 227 -4.90 -6.58 8.25
C ASN A 227 -4.12 -5.66 9.18
N PRO A 228 -3.05 -6.16 9.85
CA PRO A 228 -2.15 -5.29 10.59
C PRO A 228 -1.50 -4.27 9.63
N PRO A 229 -1.10 -3.08 10.15
CA PRO A 229 -0.32 -2.15 9.35
C PRO A 229 0.94 -2.85 8.84
N ALA A 230 1.35 -2.52 7.61
CA ALA A 230 2.55 -3.09 7.01
C ALA A 230 3.74 -2.96 7.98
N PRO A 231 4.61 -3.98 8.07
CA PRO A 231 5.81 -3.89 8.89
C PRO A 231 6.61 -2.65 8.47
N PRO A 232 7.27 -1.97 9.43
CA PRO A 232 8.14 -0.85 9.10
C PRO A 232 9.20 -1.32 8.10
N PHE A 233 9.59 -0.42 7.19
CA PHE A 233 10.64 -0.71 6.23
C PHE A 233 11.90 -1.19 6.97
N PRO A 234 12.56 -2.28 6.52
CA PRO A 234 13.75 -2.76 7.20
C PRO A 234 14.83 -1.69 7.15
N SER A 235 15.45 -1.42 8.30
CA SER A 235 16.49 -0.39 8.42
C SER A 235 17.79 -0.73 7.68
N SER A 236 17.92 -1.96 7.18
CA SER A 236 19.11 -2.45 6.48
C SER A 236 19.12 -2.13 4.98
N LEU A 237 17.96 -1.88 4.36
CA LEU A 237 17.88 -1.63 2.92
C LEU A 237 17.93 -0.13 2.63
N THR A 238 18.83 0.28 1.75
CA THR A 238 18.98 1.66 1.28
C THR A 238 18.33 1.86 -0.08
N THR A 239 18.07 3.11 -0.46
CA THR A 239 17.58 3.45 -1.80
C THR A 239 18.55 3.02 -2.90
N GLU A 240 19.85 3.02 -2.61
CA GLU A 240 20.89 2.61 -3.55
C GLU A 240 20.82 1.11 -3.83
N ASP A 241 20.59 0.29 -2.79
CA ASP A 241 20.43 -1.17 -2.96
C ASP A 241 19.25 -1.52 -3.88
N PHE A 242 18.16 -0.76 -3.80
CA PHE A 242 17.02 -0.92 -4.71
C PHE A 242 17.38 -0.51 -6.13
N ALA A 243 18.11 0.60 -6.31
CA ALA A 243 18.51 1.09 -7.62
C ALA A 243 19.41 0.06 -8.31
N THR A 244 20.50 -0.35 -7.67
CA THR A 244 21.47 -1.33 -8.19
C THR A 244 20.80 -2.67 -8.51
N PHE A 245 19.96 -3.19 -7.61
CA PHE A 245 19.26 -4.45 -7.84
C PHE A 245 18.40 -4.42 -9.12
N TYR A 246 17.64 -3.35 -9.34
CA TYR A 246 16.75 -3.27 -10.50
C TYR A 246 17.51 -2.93 -11.79
N THR A 247 18.57 -2.12 -11.75
CA THR A 247 19.40 -1.84 -12.93
C THR A 247 20.13 -3.10 -13.39
N GLU A 248 20.81 -3.81 -12.47
CA GLU A 248 21.49 -5.07 -12.78
C GLU A 248 20.51 -6.15 -13.29
N LYS A 249 19.30 -6.16 -12.73
CA LYS A 249 18.26 -7.10 -13.19
C LYS A 249 17.90 -6.83 -14.64
N ILE A 250 17.73 -5.57 -15.03
CA ILE A 250 17.44 -5.17 -16.41
C ILE A 250 18.62 -5.52 -17.32
N GLU A 251 19.85 -5.23 -16.91
CA GLU A 251 21.06 -5.57 -17.69
C GLU A 251 21.16 -7.07 -17.97
N ARG A 252 20.92 -7.93 -16.96
CA ARG A 252 20.89 -9.39 -17.12
C ARG A 252 19.84 -9.86 -18.12
N ILE A 253 18.67 -9.23 -18.12
CA ILE A 253 17.59 -9.54 -19.07
C ILE A 253 18.03 -9.16 -20.48
N CYS A 254 18.57 -7.95 -20.67
CA CYS A 254 19.04 -7.48 -21.97
C CYS A 254 20.15 -8.39 -22.54
N GLN A 255 21.12 -8.80 -21.71
CA GLN A 255 22.19 -9.72 -22.10
C GLN A 255 21.64 -11.08 -22.59
N THR A 256 20.56 -11.57 -21.99
CA THR A 256 19.91 -12.81 -22.42
C THR A 256 19.43 -12.71 -23.87
N PHE A 257 18.83 -11.57 -24.25
CA PHE A 257 18.34 -11.34 -25.60
C PHE A 257 19.45 -11.10 -26.64
N THR A 258 20.53 -10.42 -26.26
CA THR A 258 21.67 -10.18 -27.18
C THR A 258 22.44 -11.47 -27.52
N SER A 259 22.36 -12.50 -26.67
CA SER A 259 23.05 -13.78 -26.88
C SER A 259 22.35 -14.77 -27.82
N LEU A 260 21.11 -14.49 -28.26
CA LEU A 260 20.44 -15.33 -29.25
C LEU A 260 21.05 -15.08 -30.65
N PRO A 261 21.50 -16.13 -31.36
CA PRO A 261 21.95 -15.97 -32.74
C PRO A 261 20.80 -15.42 -33.58
N THR A 262 21.02 -14.25 -34.20
CA THR A 262 20.17 -13.68 -35.24
C THR A 262 20.23 -14.60 -36.46
N SER A 263 19.57 -15.75 -36.38
CA SER A 263 19.20 -16.47 -37.59
C SER A 263 18.12 -15.61 -38.24
N PRO A 264 18.33 -15.09 -39.46
CA PRO A 264 17.29 -14.36 -40.16
C PRO A 264 16.25 -15.40 -40.56
N THR A 265 15.30 -15.68 -39.66
CA THR A 265 14.07 -16.35 -40.04
C THR A 265 13.38 -15.37 -40.97
N SER A 266 13.46 -15.64 -42.26
CA SER A 266 12.73 -14.98 -43.33
C SER A 266 11.24 -15.21 -43.10
N HIS A 267 10.68 -14.50 -42.13
CA HIS A 267 9.25 -14.37 -42.00
C HIS A 267 8.75 -13.58 -43.21
N SER A 268 7.86 -14.23 -43.94
CA SER A 268 7.30 -13.85 -45.22
C SER A 268 6.99 -12.37 -45.33
N GLN A 269 7.24 -11.82 -46.52
CA GLN A 269 6.73 -10.53 -47.01
C GLN A 269 5.35 -10.21 -46.42
N HIS A 270 5.33 -9.38 -45.38
CA HIS A 270 4.10 -8.74 -44.97
C HIS A 270 3.79 -7.66 -46.01
N SER A 271 2.72 -7.91 -46.76
CA SER A 271 1.96 -6.89 -47.48
C SER A 271 1.92 -5.60 -46.65
N ALA A 272 2.23 -4.46 -47.28
CA ALA A 272 2.41 -3.14 -46.66
C ALA A 272 1.47 -2.93 -45.47
N THR A 273 1.96 -3.21 -44.26
CA THR A 273 1.24 -2.90 -43.04
C THR A 273 1.20 -1.40 -42.92
N PRO A 274 0.06 -0.81 -42.53
CA PRO A 274 0.01 0.61 -42.30
C PRO A 274 1.08 0.97 -41.27
N THR A 275 1.80 2.08 -41.50
CA THR A 275 2.84 2.60 -40.60
C THR A 275 2.42 3.95 -40.03
N LEU A 276 2.50 4.12 -38.71
CA LEU A 276 2.30 5.41 -38.06
C LEU A 276 3.61 6.19 -38.09
N THR A 277 3.67 7.23 -38.92
CA THR A 277 4.90 8.02 -39.13
C THR A 277 4.96 9.28 -38.27
N GLN A 278 3.82 9.78 -37.79
CA GLN A 278 3.74 11.02 -37.05
C GLN A 278 2.52 11.04 -36.12
N LEU A 279 2.65 11.75 -35.00
CA LEU A 279 1.55 12.10 -34.12
C LEU A 279 0.97 13.44 -34.55
N SER A 280 -0.34 13.62 -34.37
CA SER A 280 -1.01 14.89 -34.68
C SER A 280 -1.02 15.81 -33.46
N THR A 281 -0.96 17.12 -33.70
CA THR A 281 -1.25 18.10 -32.66
C THR A 281 -2.70 18.00 -32.20
N VAL A 282 -2.95 18.45 -30.98
CA VAL A 282 -4.23 18.34 -30.29
C VAL A 282 -4.77 19.73 -29.98
N ALA A 283 -6.09 19.90 -30.09
CA ALA A 283 -6.75 21.16 -29.75
C ALA A 283 -6.67 21.43 -28.23
N SER A 284 -6.56 22.71 -27.84
CA SER A 284 -6.50 23.10 -26.43
C SER A 284 -7.66 22.55 -25.61
N GLU A 285 -8.87 22.50 -26.16
CA GLU A 285 -10.04 21.96 -25.46
C GLU A 285 -9.86 20.47 -25.14
N GLU A 286 -9.30 19.67 -26.05
CA GLU A 286 -9.03 18.26 -25.81
C GLU A 286 -7.98 18.07 -24.72
N VAL A 287 -6.92 18.91 -24.71
CA VAL A 287 -5.94 18.94 -23.61
C VAL A 287 -6.61 19.20 -22.27
N LEU A 288 -7.56 20.15 -22.23
CA LEU A 288 -8.31 20.49 -21.02
C LEU A 288 -9.19 19.33 -20.54
N GLN A 289 -9.91 18.67 -21.46
CA GLN A 289 -10.76 17.52 -21.16
C GLN A 289 -9.94 16.34 -20.62
N ILE A 290 -8.80 16.04 -21.23
CA ILE A 290 -7.90 14.98 -20.75
C ILE A 290 -7.33 15.35 -19.37
N THR A 291 -6.89 16.60 -19.20
CA THR A 291 -6.37 17.10 -17.92
C THR A 291 -7.39 16.93 -16.78
N ARG A 292 -8.66 17.26 -17.02
CA ARG A 292 -9.74 17.17 -16.03
C ARG A 292 -10.22 15.74 -15.77
N SER A 293 -10.18 14.86 -16.77
CA SER A 293 -10.62 13.46 -16.63
C SER A 293 -9.56 12.55 -16.01
N CYS A 294 -8.27 12.91 -16.08
CA CYS A 294 -7.21 12.16 -15.42
C CYS A 294 -7.37 12.14 -13.89
N ASN A 295 -6.97 11.04 -13.25
CA ASN A 295 -6.95 10.98 -11.79
C ASN A 295 -5.86 11.92 -11.24
N PRO A 296 -6.18 12.83 -10.29
CA PRO A 296 -5.23 13.81 -9.73
C PRO A 296 -4.24 13.16 -8.75
N THR A 297 -3.40 12.28 -9.28
CA THR A 297 -2.38 11.55 -8.52
C THR A 297 -1.09 12.35 -8.47
N THR A 298 -0.91 13.11 -7.39
CA THR A 298 0.28 13.94 -7.17
C THR A 298 1.54 13.10 -7.02
N CYS A 299 2.48 13.30 -7.92
CA CYS A 299 3.86 12.93 -7.72
C CYS A 299 4.56 14.02 -6.91
N PRO A 300 5.42 13.70 -5.95
CA PRO A 300 6.19 14.73 -5.24
C PRO A 300 7.30 15.41 -6.04
N LEU A 301 7.50 15.01 -7.29
CA LEU A 301 8.22 15.83 -8.26
C LEU A 301 7.31 16.87 -8.93
N ASP A 302 5.99 16.82 -8.72
CA ASP A 302 5.08 17.83 -9.24
C ASP A 302 5.32 19.16 -8.49
N PRO A 303 5.34 20.30 -9.22
CA PRO A 303 5.55 21.61 -8.60
C PRO A 303 4.37 22.01 -7.70
N ILE A 304 3.16 21.56 -8.06
CA ILE A 304 1.91 21.81 -7.33
C ILE A 304 1.09 20.52 -7.23
N PRO A 305 0.15 20.40 -6.26
CA PRO A 305 -0.76 19.26 -6.20
C PRO A 305 -1.56 19.10 -7.51
N SER A 306 -1.69 17.86 -8.03
CA SER A 306 -2.36 17.64 -9.33
C SER A 306 -3.81 18.13 -9.35
N ALA A 307 -4.54 18.00 -8.24
CA ALA A 307 -5.90 18.53 -8.12
C ALA A 307 -5.95 20.07 -8.24
N MET A 308 -4.90 20.75 -7.75
CA MET A 308 -4.77 22.21 -7.92
C MET A 308 -4.52 22.54 -9.38
N LEU A 309 -3.60 21.82 -10.03
CA LEU A 309 -3.30 21.99 -11.45
C LEU A 309 -4.54 21.76 -12.33
N GLN A 310 -5.36 20.75 -12.03
CA GLN A 310 -6.64 20.55 -12.71
C GLN A 310 -7.60 21.73 -12.53
N THR A 311 -7.63 22.33 -11.34
CA THR A 311 -8.52 23.45 -11.04
C THR A 311 -8.11 24.71 -11.83
N ILE A 312 -6.82 25.00 -11.92
CA ILE A 312 -6.28 26.17 -12.66
C ILE A 312 -5.92 25.86 -14.13
N SER A 313 -6.24 24.66 -14.61
CA SER A 313 -5.82 24.18 -15.93
C SER A 313 -6.37 25.01 -17.08
N SER A 314 -7.54 25.63 -16.90
CA SER A 314 -8.13 26.54 -17.89
C SER A 314 -7.30 27.80 -18.09
N ASP A 315 -6.71 28.34 -17.02
CA ASP A 315 -5.92 29.57 -17.06
C ASP A 315 -4.55 29.30 -17.71
N LEU A 316 -3.96 28.13 -17.43
CA LEU A 316 -2.67 27.70 -17.94
C LEU A 316 -2.75 26.96 -19.28
N LEU A 317 -3.95 26.84 -19.85
CA LEU A 317 -4.21 26.00 -21.01
C LEU A 317 -3.32 26.31 -22.22
N PRO A 318 -3.07 27.59 -22.60
CA PRO A 318 -2.21 27.90 -23.74
C PRO A 318 -0.79 27.37 -23.56
N PHE A 319 -0.23 27.48 -22.36
CA PHE A 319 1.13 27.04 -22.04
C PHE A 319 1.25 25.51 -22.01
N ILE A 320 0.29 24.84 -21.36
CA ILE A 320 0.24 23.37 -21.31
C ILE A 320 0.10 22.80 -22.73
N THR A 321 -0.77 23.40 -23.54
CA THR A 321 -0.99 22.97 -24.93
C THR A 321 0.25 23.17 -25.80
N THR A 322 0.96 24.30 -25.66
CA THR A 322 2.23 24.55 -26.36
C THR A 322 3.26 23.47 -26.03
N VAL A 323 3.44 23.10 -24.76
CA VAL A 323 4.38 22.04 -24.35
C VAL A 323 3.98 20.68 -24.93
N ILE A 324 2.70 20.31 -24.84
CA ILE A 324 2.20 19.03 -25.36
C ILE A 324 2.37 18.96 -26.88
N ASN A 325 1.88 19.95 -27.62
CA ASN A 325 1.96 19.96 -29.08
C ASN A 325 3.40 20.08 -29.59
N GLY A 326 4.26 20.81 -28.86
CA GLY A 326 5.70 20.84 -29.13
C GLY A 326 6.32 19.46 -29.01
N SER A 327 5.93 18.67 -28.00
CA SER A 327 6.38 17.28 -27.83
C SER A 327 5.89 16.36 -28.95
N LEU A 328 4.59 16.43 -29.29
CA LEU A 328 3.99 15.61 -30.36
C LEU A 328 4.63 15.88 -31.73
N THR A 329 4.85 17.16 -32.05
CA THR A 329 5.40 17.57 -33.36
C THR A 329 6.88 17.22 -33.49
N SER A 330 7.65 17.35 -32.41
CA SER A 330 9.10 17.06 -32.42
C SER A 330 9.43 15.57 -32.24
N GLY A 331 8.47 14.75 -31.79
CA GLY A 331 8.74 13.38 -31.38
C GLY A 331 9.64 13.26 -30.14
N HIS A 332 9.84 14.36 -29.40
CA HIS A 332 10.70 14.40 -28.21
C HIS A 332 9.89 14.61 -26.94
N VAL A 333 10.09 13.73 -25.97
CA VAL A 333 9.52 13.90 -24.62
C VAL A 333 10.42 14.84 -23.81
N PRO A 334 9.89 15.90 -23.18
CA PRO A 334 10.68 16.79 -22.32
C PRO A 334 11.45 16.02 -21.24
N THR A 335 12.69 16.41 -21.00
CA THR A 335 13.58 15.80 -20.01
C THR A 335 12.99 15.82 -18.61
N ALA A 336 12.27 16.88 -18.23
CA ALA A 336 11.54 16.94 -16.96
C ALA A 336 10.44 15.86 -16.86
N PHE A 337 9.81 15.48 -17.96
CA PHE A 337 8.75 14.47 -18.01
C PHE A 337 9.30 13.03 -18.00
N LYS A 338 10.58 12.84 -18.36
CA LYS A 338 11.29 11.55 -18.27
C LYS A 338 11.68 11.16 -16.83
N LYS A 339 11.55 12.09 -15.88
CA LYS A 339 11.86 11.84 -14.45
C LYS A 339 10.65 11.22 -13.76
N ALA A 340 10.90 10.14 -13.01
CA ALA A 340 9.89 9.48 -12.19
C ALA A 340 10.43 9.23 -10.78
N ARG A 341 9.53 9.22 -9.79
CA ARG A 341 9.88 8.79 -8.44
C ARG A 341 9.47 7.35 -8.23
N VAL A 342 10.45 6.46 -8.03
CA VAL A 342 10.21 5.03 -7.82
C VAL A 342 9.85 4.77 -6.36
N ILE A 343 8.72 4.12 -6.13
CA ILE A 343 8.31 3.63 -4.81
C ILE A 343 8.32 2.09 -4.85
N PRO A 344 9.16 1.43 -4.03
CA PRO A 344 9.11 -0.02 -3.89
C PRO A 344 7.89 -0.43 -3.06
N ILE A 345 7.02 -1.27 -3.63
CA ILE A 345 5.83 -1.81 -2.95
C ILE A 345 5.98 -3.33 -2.83
N LEU A 346 5.81 -3.85 -1.62
CA LEU A 346 5.89 -5.29 -1.37
C LEU A 346 4.81 -6.03 -2.16
N LYS A 347 5.19 -7.09 -2.89
CA LYS A 347 4.29 -7.85 -3.78
C LYS A 347 3.10 -8.46 -3.01
N LYS A 348 3.33 -8.91 -1.78
CA LYS A 348 2.33 -9.48 -0.87
C LYS A 348 2.72 -9.13 0.57
N PRO A 349 1.76 -8.83 1.48
CA PRO A 349 2.07 -8.44 2.86
C PRO A 349 2.86 -9.47 3.69
N ALA A 350 2.74 -10.76 3.35
CA ALA A 350 3.37 -11.86 4.09
C ALA A 350 4.80 -12.18 3.63
N LEU A 351 5.32 -11.50 2.60
CA LEU A 351 6.69 -11.72 2.13
C LEU A 351 7.70 -11.02 3.05
N ASP A 352 8.93 -11.53 3.08
CA ASP A 352 10.02 -10.92 3.84
C ASP A 352 10.33 -9.52 3.28
N PRO A 353 10.15 -8.44 4.07
CA PRO A 353 10.51 -7.08 3.67
C PRO A 353 12.01 -6.88 3.47
N SER A 354 12.86 -7.75 4.02
CA SER A 354 14.32 -7.64 3.92
C SER A 354 14.87 -8.08 2.55
N ASP A 355 14.05 -8.77 1.77
CA ASP A 355 14.41 -9.25 0.43
C ASP A 355 13.86 -8.29 -0.65
N ILE A 356 14.78 -7.60 -1.34
CA ILE A 356 14.49 -6.63 -2.41
C ILE A 356 13.68 -7.28 -3.55
N SER A 357 13.88 -8.59 -3.80
CA SER A 357 13.19 -9.32 -4.86
C SER A 357 11.68 -9.42 -4.62
N ASN A 358 11.22 -9.25 -3.37
CA ASN A 358 9.82 -9.24 -2.99
C ASN A 358 9.09 -7.94 -3.30
N TYR A 359 9.78 -6.91 -3.80
CA TYR A 359 9.18 -5.63 -4.14
C TYR A 359 8.81 -5.51 -5.62
N ARG A 360 7.91 -4.57 -5.91
CA ARG A 360 7.62 -4.06 -7.25
C ARG A 360 8.08 -2.59 -7.29
N PRO A 361 8.88 -2.17 -8.26
CA PRO A 361 9.19 -0.76 -8.46
C PRO A 361 7.97 -0.10 -9.12
N VAL A 362 7.34 0.85 -8.45
CA VAL A 362 6.24 1.65 -9.02
C VAL A 362 6.74 3.04 -9.33
N SER A 363 6.79 3.39 -10.61
CA SER A 363 7.19 4.72 -11.08
C SER A 363 6.04 5.72 -10.94
N LEU A 364 6.22 6.73 -10.09
CA LEU A 364 5.31 7.88 -10.02
C LEU A 364 5.79 8.97 -10.96
N LEU A 365 5.08 9.12 -12.08
CA LEU A 365 5.30 10.16 -13.07
C LEU A 365 4.65 11.48 -12.66
N SER A 366 5.19 12.60 -13.14
CA SER A 366 4.57 13.91 -12.97
C SER A 366 3.20 13.96 -13.65
N PHE A 367 2.30 14.79 -13.15
CA PHE A 367 0.94 14.85 -13.66
C PHE A 367 0.87 15.32 -15.12
N LEU A 368 1.69 16.31 -15.50
CA LEU A 368 1.79 16.77 -16.90
C LEU A 368 2.40 15.70 -17.83
N SER A 369 3.37 14.91 -17.34
CA SER A 369 3.91 13.76 -18.09
C SER A 369 2.81 12.73 -18.40
N LYS A 370 1.95 12.40 -17.42
CA LYS A 370 0.81 11.50 -17.62
C LYS A 370 -0.22 12.03 -18.62
N ILE A 371 -0.41 13.36 -18.70
CA ILE A 371 -1.31 13.97 -19.68
C ILE A 371 -0.74 13.77 -21.10
N LEU A 372 0.55 14.03 -21.30
CA LEU A 372 1.22 13.77 -22.57
C LEU A 372 1.11 12.28 -22.95
N GLU A 373 1.45 11.37 -22.04
CA GLU A 373 1.33 9.92 -22.28
C GLU A 373 -0.10 9.50 -22.63
N ARG A 374 -1.11 10.08 -21.97
CA ARG A 374 -2.52 9.79 -22.28
C ARG A 374 -2.88 10.23 -23.69
N ILE A 375 -2.44 11.40 -24.12
CA ILE A 375 -2.69 11.91 -25.47
C ILE A 375 -2.05 10.99 -26.51
N VAL A 376 -0.79 10.62 -26.32
CA VAL A 376 -0.07 9.67 -27.20
C VAL A 376 -0.79 8.31 -27.22
N CYS A 377 -1.18 7.80 -26.05
CA CYS A 377 -1.90 6.54 -25.92
C CYS A 377 -3.24 6.54 -26.66
N ASN A 378 -3.99 7.65 -26.61
CA ASN A 378 -5.24 7.79 -27.36
C ASN A 378 -4.99 7.70 -28.87
N GLN A 379 -4.04 8.48 -29.40
CA GLN A 379 -3.72 8.45 -30.84
C GLN A 379 -3.22 7.08 -31.31
N LEU A 380 -2.40 6.40 -30.50
CA LEU A 380 -1.94 5.04 -30.80
C LEU A 380 -3.10 4.04 -30.78
N SER A 381 -4.00 4.15 -29.80
CA SER A 381 -5.17 3.27 -29.71
C SER A 381 -6.11 3.46 -30.89
N ASP A 382 -6.36 4.71 -31.29
CA ASP A 382 -7.18 5.04 -32.44
C ASP A 382 -6.57 4.49 -33.74
N TYR A 383 -5.25 4.63 -33.88
CA TYR A 383 -4.52 4.07 -35.01
C TYR A 383 -4.62 2.54 -35.09
N LEU A 384 -4.39 1.84 -33.97
CA LEU A 384 -4.52 0.38 -33.90
C LEU A 384 -5.94 -0.08 -34.22
N MET A 385 -6.95 0.66 -33.76
CA MET A 385 -8.36 0.36 -34.02
C MET A 385 -8.72 0.57 -35.49
N GLN A 386 -8.39 1.73 -36.07
CA GLN A 386 -8.72 2.07 -37.46
C GLN A 386 -8.08 1.11 -38.47
N ASN A 387 -6.92 0.56 -38.14
CA ASN A 387 -6.17 -0.36 -38.99
C ASN A 387 -6.36 -1.84 -38.64
N ASN A 388 -7.27 -2.17 -37.70
CA ASN A 388 -7.52 -3.54 -37.24
C ASN A 388 -6.25 -4.30 -36.81
N LEU A 389 -5.34 -3.61 -36.10
CA LEU A 389 -4.04 -4.15 -35.67
C LEU A 389 -4.07 -4.80 -34.28
N HIS A 390 -5.24 -4.85 -33.63
CA HIS A 390 -5.38 -5.53 -32.35
C HIS A 390 -5.43 -7.05 -32.49
N ASP A 391 -4.73 -7.76 -31.61
CA ASP A 391 -4.90 -9.21 -31.48
C ASP A 391 -6.34 -9.51 -30.96
N PRO A 392 -7.12 -10.36 -31.65
CA PRO A 392 -8.47 -10.72 -31.22
C PRO A 392 -8.50 -11.47 -29.88
N ASN A 393 -7.40 -12.12 -29.46
CA ASN A 393 -7.29 -12.83 -28.19
C ASN A 393 -6.67 -11.98 -27.06
N GLN A 394 -6.18 -10.76 -27.35
CA GLN A 394 -5.69 -9.86 -26.32
C GLN A 394 -6.86 -9.26 -25.53
N SER A 395 -6.87 -9.51 -24.22
CA SER A 395 -7.86 -8.91 -23.29
C SER A 395 -7.26 -7.91 -22.31
N GLY A 396 -5.96 -8.02 -22.01
CA GLY A 396 -5.28 -7.08 -21.13
C GLY A 396 -5.07 -5.72 -21.80
N PHE A 397 -5.27 -4.64 -21.06
CA PHE A 397 -5.03 -3.25 -21.50
C PHE A 397 -5.79 -2.82 -22.77
N LYS A 398 -6.91 -3.50 -23.07
CA LYS A 398 -7.76 -3.21 -24.22
C LYS A 398 -9.11 -2.69 -23.74
N ALA A 399 -9.59 -1.61 -24.36
CA ALA A 399 -10.89 -1.03 -24.04
C ALA A 399 -12.01 -2.07 -24.23
N ALA A 400 -13.01 -2.06 -23.34
CA ALA A 400 -14.12 -3.04 -23.31
C ALA A 400 -13.73 -4.52 -23.07
N HIS A 401 -12.47 -4.81 -22.72
CA HIS A 401 -12.03 -6.13 -22.26
C HIS A 401 -11.64 -6.12 -20.77
N SER A 402 -11.75 -7.27 -20.12
CA SER A 402 -11.39 -7.48 -18.71
C SER A 402 -10.83 -8.88 -18.46
N THR A 403 -10.41 -9.17 -17.23
CA THR A 403 -10.03 -10.53 -16.82
C THR A 403 -11.19 -11.51 -16.94
N GLU A 404 -12.43 -11.04 -16.83
CA GLU A 404 -13.62 -11.87 -17.00
C GLU A 404 -13.83 -12.24 -18.47
N THR A 405 -13.61 -11.31 -19.39
CA THR A 405 -13.70 -11.61 -20.83
C THR A 405 -12.65 -12.64 -21.26
N ALA A 406 -11.44 -12.56 -20.70
CA ALA A 406 -10.38 -13.53 -20.96
C ALA A 406 -10.74 -14.92 -20.40
N LEU A 407 -11.22 -14.96 -19.15
CA LEU A 407 -11.63 -16.20 -18.50
C LEU A 407 -12.78 -16.86 -19.28
N LEU A 408 -13.81 -16.09 -19.64
CA LEU A 408 -14.96 -16.57 -20.40
C LEU A 408 -14.54 -17.18 -21.73
N ALA A 409 -13.65 -16.50 -22.47
CA ALA A 409 -13.14 -16.99 -23.74
C ALA A 409 -12.38 -18.32 -23.60
N VAL A 410 -11.56 -18.48 -22.56
CA VAL A 410 -10.84 -19.73 -22.28
C VAL A 410 -11.80 -20.83 -21.87
N THR A 411 -12.74 -20.55 -20.96
CA THR A 411 -13.71 -21.56 -20.49
C THR A 411 -14.59 -22.05 -21.63
N GLU A 412 -15.05 -21.16 -22.51
CA GLU A 412 -15.89 -21.54 -23.64
C GLU A 412 -15.13 -22.44 -24.62
N LYS A 413 -13.86 -22.13 -24.93
CA LYS A 413 -13.00 -23.00 -25.76
C LYS A 413 -12.83 -24.39 -25.14
N LEU A 414 -12.65 -24.48 -23.82
CA LEU A 414 -12.56 -25.76 -23.10
C LEU A 414 -13.89 -26.54 -23.13
N HIS A 415 -15.02 -25.85 -22.97
CA HIS A 415 -16.35 -26.46 -23.06
C HIS A 415 -16.64 -27.00 -24.47
N ALA A 416 -16.34 -26.22 -25.52
CA ALA A 416 -16.51 -26.63 -26.90
C ALA A 416 -15.64 -27.85 -27.25
N ALA A 417 -14.37 -27.86 -26.85
CA ALA A 417 -13.47 -29.00 -27.05
C ALA A 417 -13.99 -30.27 -26.35
N ARG A 418 -14.49 -30.13 -25.12
CA ARG A 418 -15.11 -31.24 -24.38
C ARG A 418 -16.35 -31.79 -25.07
N SER A 419 -17.23 -30.92 -25.57
CA SER A 419 -18.43 -31.32 -26.33
C SER A 419 -18.08 -32.06 -27.62
N ALA A 420 -16.97 -31.68 -28.26
CA ALA A 420 -16.39 -32.37 -29.42
C ALA A 420 -15.60 -33.65 -29.07
N LYS A 421 -15.57 -34.07 -27.78
CA LYS A 421 -14.80 -35.21 -27.26
C LYS A 421 -13.29 -35.11 -27.53
N LEU A 422 -12.75 -33.90 -27.62
CA LEU A 422 -11.32 -33.64 -27.73
C LEU A 422 -10.68 -33.54 -26.34
N SER A 423 -9.39 -33.89 -26.25
CA SER A 423 -8.58 -33.58 -25.07
C SER A 423 -8.04 -32.15 -25.15
N SER A 424 -8.00 -31.44 -24.02
CA SER A 424 -7.50 -30.06 -23.94
C SER A 424 -6.31 -29.97 -23.00
N VAL A 425 -5.31 -29.18 -23.37
CA VAL A 425 -4.14 -28.85 -22.55
C VAL A 425 -4.06 -27.33 -22.42
N LEU A 426 -3.98 -26.82 -21.20
CA LEU A 426 -3.81 -25.40 -20.91
C LEU A 426 -2.35 -25.13 -20.53
N ILE A 427 -1.67 -24.32 -21.34
CA ILE A 427 -0.30 -23.88 -21.08
C ILE A 427 -0.36 -22.45 -20.53
N LEU A 428 0.11 -22.26 -19.30
CA LEU A 428 0.16 -20.96 -18.64
C LEU A 428 1.60 -20.43 -18.68
N LEU A 429 1.79 -19.32 -19.38
CA LEU A 429 3.08 -18.64 -19.51
C LEU A 429 3.05 -17.34 -18.69
N ASP A 430 4.11 -17.09 -17.93
CA ASP A 430 4.30 -15.82 -17.21
C ASP A 430 5.67 -15.24 -17.53
N LEU A 431 5.73 -13.92 -17.66
CA LEU A 431 6.95 -13.19 -17.96
C LEU A 431 7.50 -12.59 -16.68
N SER A 432 8.72 -13.00 -16.31
CA SER A 432 9.37 -12.66 -15.04
C SER A 432 9.54 -11.15 -14.81
N THR A 433 9.53 -10.34 -15.88
CA THR A 433 9.90 -8.92 -15.87
C THR A 433 9.24 -8.08 -16.97
N LEU A 434 7.94 -8.20 -17.17
CA LEU A 434 7.24 -7.25 -18.05
C LEU A 434 7.02 -5.86 -17.39
N ARG A 435 7.10 -5.77 -16.05
CA ARG A 435 6.74 -4.55 -15.30
C ARG A 435 7.88 -3.57 -15.00
N SER A 436 9.15 -3.98 -15.13
CA SER A 436 10.30 -3.11 -14.81
C SER A 436 10.79 -2.28 -16.00
N LEU A 437 10.50 -2.69 -17.23
CA LEU A 437 10.69 -1.88 -18.44
C LEU A 437 9.50 -0.95 -18.74
N GLY A 438 8.65 -0.71 -17.73
CA GLY A 438 7.49 0.18 -17.84
C GLY A 438 7.89 1.65 -17.94
N ILE A 439 8.41 2.06 -19.10
CA ILE A 439 7.85 3.23 -19.77
C ILE A 439 6.36 2.93 -19.87
N CYS A 440 5.55 3.82 -19.34
CA CYS A 440 4.11 3.70 -19.28
C CYS A 440 3.58 3.35 -20.68
N GLY A 441 3.14 2.10 -20.87
CA GLY A 441 2.24 1.72 -21.94
C GLY A 441 2.65 2.01 -23.38
N THR A 442 3.91 1.87 -23.80
CA THR A 442 4.25 1.69 -25.23
C THR A 442 5.56 0.92 -25.37
N ALA A 443 5.46 -0.37 -25.68
CA ALA A 443 6.54 -1.08 -26.36
C ALA A 443 6.21 -1.02 -27.85
N TRP A 444 6.94 -0.21 -28.60
CA TRP A 444 7.12 -0.38 -30.04
C TRP A 444 8.60 -0.13 -30.33
N GLU A 445 9.23 -1.23 -30.76
CA GLU A 445 10.59 -1.45 -31.28
C GLU A 445 11.79 -1.29 -30.35
#